data_AF-A0A2T0VTP3-F1
#
_entry.id   AF-A0A2T0VTP3-F1
#
_cell.length_a   1.000
_cell.length_b   1.000
_cell.length_c   1.000
_cell.angle_alpha   90.00
_cell.angle_beta   90.00
_cell.angle_gamma   90.00
#
_symmetry.space_group_name_H-M   'P 1'
#
loop_
_entity.id
_entity.type
_entity.pdbx_description
1 polymer ?
#
loop_
_entity_poly.entity_id
_entity_poly.type
_entity_poly.pdbx_seq_one_letter_code
_entity_poly.pdbx_strand_id
1 'polypeptide(L)'
;MWVSKAWQAEQINPNGFSAYMDPQNLLISKVKDQDDGLAVAEESLRSGAVSLTVIELTKSLSFTAGRRLQLAAETGRSTGLCIIPEGMGNNAAESRWRCSPLFDPQDSTLQRWEIIKNKSGTLSAWDVRWDAETRRVIVV
;
A
#
# COMPACT_ATOMS: atom_id res chain seq x y z
N MET A 1 -5.15 -5.87 6.33
CA MET A 1 -5.34 -6.97 5.37
C MET A 1 -4.41 -6.77 4.18
N TRP A 2 -3.78 -7.84 3.69
CA TRP A 2 -2.90 -7.83 2.54
C TRP A 2 -3.41 -8.79 1.46
N VAL A 3 -3.76 -8.26 0.29
CA VAL A 3 -4.30 -9.01 -0.84
C VAL A 3 -3.18 -9.18 -1.86
N SER A 4 -2.79 -10.44 -2.09
CA SER A 4 -1.71 -10.81 -3.00
C SER A 4 -2.14 -11.99 -3.88
N LYS A 5 -1.47 -12.18 -5.01
CA LYS A 5 -1.81 -13.30 -5.90
C LYS A 5 -1.35 -14.64 -5.33
N ALA A 6 -2.13 -15.68 -5.55
CA ALA A 6 -1.87 -17.03 -5.06
C ALA A 6 -0.59 -17.65 -5.66
N TRP A 7 -0.26 -17.33 -6.90
CA TRP A 7 0.92 -17.87 -7.59
C TRP A 7 2.21 -17.08 -7.36
N GLN A 8 2.14 -15.94 -6.67
CA GLN A 8 3.34 -15.16 -6.36
C GLN A 8 4.11 -15.83 -5.23
N ALA A 9 5.32 -16.30 -5.57
CA ALA A 9 6.20 -17.01 -4.65
C ALA A 9 6.73 -16.09 -3.54
N GLU A 10 6.90 -14.81 -3.86
CA GLU A 10 7.24 -13.77 -2.89
C GLU A 10 6.07 -13.56 -1.93
N GLN A 11 6.37 -13.62 -0.64
CA GLN A 11 5.41 -13.40 0.43
C GLN A 11 6.06 -12.56 1.51
N ILE A 12 5.22 -11.85 2.27
CA ILE A 12 5.67 -11.18 3.49
C ILE A 12 6.25 -12.24 4.42
N ASN A 13 7.55 -12.11 4.74
CA ASN A 13 8.20 -12.93 5.74
C ASN A 13 7.74 -12.47 7.14
N PRO A 14 7.05 -13.30 7.94
CA PRO A 14 6.54 -12.87 9.25
C PRO A 14 7.62 -12.38 10.21
N ASN A 15 8.80 -13.01 10.19
CA ASN A 15 9.93 -12.62 11.05
C ASN A 15 10.54 -11.27 10.61
N GLY A 16 10.58 -11.01 9.30
CA GLY A 16 11.00 -9.71 8.80
C GLY A 16 9.96 -8.62 9.08
N PHE A 17 8.68 -8.98 9.04
CA PHE A 17 7.58 -8.04 9.23
C PHE A 17 7.35 -7.65 10.70
N SER A 18 7.77 -8.50 11.64
CA SER A 18 7.58 -8.26 13.08
C SER A 18 8.27 -6.99 13.60
N ALA A 19 9.25 -6.45 12.86
CA ALA A 19 9.87 -5.16 13.16
C ALA A 19 8.90 -3.98 12.98
N TYR A 20 7.89 -4.12 12.11
CA TYR A 20 6.94 -3.05 11.75
C TYR A 20 5.58 -3.22 12.44
N MET A 21 5.11 -4.47 12.59
CA MET A 21 3.81 -4.79 13.17
C MET A 21 3.82 -6.21 13.72
N ASP A 22 3.10 -6.45 14.82
CA ASP A 22 2.86 -7.81 15.32
C ASP A 22 2.13 -8.66 14.25
N PRO A 23 2.73 -9.77 13.78
CA PRO A 23 2.16 -10.60 12.71
C PRO A 23 0.74 -11.10 12.99
N GLN A 24 0.30 -11.20 14.25
CA GLN A 24 -1.08 -11.60 14.58
C GLN A 24 -2.14 -10.62 14.05
N ASN A 25 -1.73 -9.36 13.80
CA ASN A 25 -2.60 -8.31 13.27
C ASN A 25 -2.64 -8.28 11.73
N LEU A 26 -1.92 -9.19 11.06
CA LEU A 26 -1.85 -9.27 9.61
C LEU A 26 -2.72 -10.40 9.08
N LEU A 27 -3.81 -10.03 8.39
CA LEU A 27 -4.59 -10.96 7.56
C LEU A 27 -4.06 -10.95 6.13
N ILE A 28 -3.76 -12.13 5.57
CA ILE A 28 -3.33 -12.29 4.18
C ILE A 28 -4.43 -13.01 3.39
N SER A 29 -4.82 -12.46 2.25
CA SER A 29 -5.70 -13.11 1.28
C SER A 29 -4.93 -13.39 -0.01
N LYS A 30 -5.04 -14.65 -0.46
CA LYS A 30 -4.43 -15.14 -1.70
C LYS A 30 -5.52 -15.28 -2.76
N VAL A 31 -5.42 -14.49 -3.82
CA VAL A 31 -6.45 -14.43 -4.88
C VAL A 31 -5.92 -15.01 -6.20
N LYS A 32 -6.81 -15.57 -7.01
CA LYS A 32 -6.43 -16.22 -8.29
C LYS A 32 -5.99 -15.18 -9.34
N ASP A 33 -6.66 -14.03 -9.37
CA ASP A 33 -6.45 -12.96 -10.32
C ASP A 33 -6.75 -11.58 -9.70
N GLN A 34 -6.60 -10.52 -10.51
CA GLN A 34 -6.79 -9.15 -10.04
C GLN A 34 -8.26 -8.80 -9.79
N ASP A 35 -9.21 -9.42 -10.50
CA ASP A 35 -10.63 -9.11 -10.34
C ASP A 35 -11.14 -9.67 -9.01
N ASP A 36 -10.75 -10.89 -8.66
CA ASP A 36 -10.95 -11.46 -7.33
C ASP A 36 -10.26 -10.61 -6.26
N GLY A 37 -9.03 -10.14 -6.53
CA GLY A 37 -8.30 -9.22 -5.64
C GLY A 37 -9.07 -7.94 -5.34
N LEU A 38 -9.62 -7.31 -6.38
CA LEU A 38 -10.41 -6.09 -6.25
C LEU A 38 -11.71 -6.35 -5.48
N ALA A 39 -12.40 -7.47 -5.73
CA ALA A 39 -13.60 -7.85 -4.98
C ALA A 39 -13.31 -8.04 -3.48
N VAL A 40 -12.23 -8.76 -3.14
CA VAL A 40 -11.79 -8.94 -1.76
C VAL A 40 -11.43 -7.60 -1.12
N ALA A 41 -10.71 -6.73 -1.84
CA ALA A 41 -10.34 -5.42 -1.32
C ALA A 41 -11.56 -4.52 -1.07
N GLU A 42 -12.54 -4.53 -1.98
CA GLU A 42 -13.79 -3.79 -1.78
C GLU A 42 -14.55 -4.24 -0.54
N GLU A 43 -14.71 -5.54 -0.32
CA GLU A 43 -15.42 -6.07 0.85
C GLU A 43 -14.65 -5.77 2.14
N SER A 44 -13.34 -5.98 2.11
CA SER A 44 -12.43 -5.67 3.20
C SER A 44 -12.55 -4.20 3.63
N LEU A 45 -12.49 -3.27 2.67
CA LEU A 45 -12.61 -1.85 2.91
C LEU A 45 -13.99 -1.47 3.44
N ARG A 46 -15.06 -2.01 2.83
CA ARG A 46 -16.45 -1.71 3.19
C ARG A 46 -16.82 -2.19 4.58
N SER A 47 -16.28 -3.33 5.01
CA SER A 47 -16.61 -3.95 6.29
C SER A 47 -16.26 -3.09 7.50
N GLY A 48 -15.24 -2.21 7.38
CA GLY A 48 -14.68 -1.47 8.51
C GLY A 48 -13.99 -2.35 9.57
N ALA A 49 -13.90 -3.66 9.35
CA ALA A 49 -13.25 -4.60 10.28
C ALA A 49 -11.72 -4.50 10.25
N VAL A 50 -11.16 -3.94 9.17
CA VAL A 50 -9.71 -3.67 9.05
C VAL A 50 -9.48 -2.19 8.81
N SER A 51 -8.44 -1.65 9.44
CA SER A 51 -8.05 -0.24 9.28
C SER A 51 -7.35 0.05 7.96
N LEU A 52 -6.62 -0.94 7.43
CA LEU A 52 -5.82 -0.84 6.22
C LEU A 52 -5.95 -2.10 5.36
N THR A 53 -6.24 -1.89 4.08
CA THR A 53 -6.23 -2.93 3.04
C THR A 53 -5.18 -2.59 2.00
N VAL A 54 -4.14 -3.41 1.94
CA VAL A 54 -3.10 -3.35 0.92
C VAL A 54 -3.45 -4.32 -0.20
N ILE A 55 -3.38 -3.89 -1.46
CA ILE A 55 -3.58 -4.75 -2.63
C ILE A 55 -2.42 -4.60 -3.61
N GLU A 56 -1.85 -5.74 -3.99
CA GLU A 56 -0.85 -5.83 -5.05
C GLU A 56 -1.54 -5.95 -6.40
N LEU A 57 -1.37 -4.94 -7.24
CA LEU A 57 -1.90 -4.90 -8.59
C LEU A 57 -0.81 -5.27 -9.59
N THR A 58 -1.24 -5.86 -10.69
CA THR A 58 -0.33 -6.28 -11.79
C THR A 58 -0.69 -5.67 -13.12
N LYS A 59 -1.88 -5.07 -13.19
CA LYS A 59 -2.42 -4.37 -14.35
C LYS A 59 -2.92 -3.02 -13.86
N SER A 60 -3.04 -2.08 -14.80
CA SER A 60 -3.66 -0.79 -14.51
C SER A 60 -5.05 -0.95 -13.90
N LEU A 61 -5.39 -0.04 -12.98
CA LEU A 61 -6.70 0.03 -12.36
C LEU A 61 -7.60 0.93 -13.19
N SER A 62 -8.78 0.43 -13.61
CA SER A 62 -9.76 1.25 -14.34
C SER A 62 -10.35 2.33 -13.43
N PHE A 63 -10.76 3.48 -13.99
CA PHE A 63 -11.40 4.55 -13.21
C PHE A 63 -12.56 4.05 -12.36
N THR A 64 -13.43 3.21 -12.93
CA THR A 64 -14.57 2.59 -12.25
C THR A 64 -14.14 1.74 -11.07
N ALA A 65 -13.15 0.85 -11.24
CA ALA A 65 -12.64 0.02 -10.15
C ALA A 65 -12.02 0.90 -9.03
N GLY A 66 -11.25 1.93 -9.41
CA GLY A 66 -10.70 2.88 -8.44
C GLY A 66 -11.77 3.63 -7.64
N ARG A 67 -12.87 4.08 -8.30
CA ARG A 67 -13.96 4.75 -7.60
C ARG A 67 -14.73 3.81 -6.68
N ARG A 68 -14.93 2.53 -7.07
CA ARG A 68 -15.55 1.52 -6.20
C ARG A 68 -14.75 1.29 -4.92
N LEU A 69 -13.43 1.14 -5.03
CA LEU A 69 -12.54 1.03 -3.87
C LEU A 69 -12.63 2.27 -2.97
N GLN A 70 -12.64 3.48 -3.55
CA GLN A 70 -12.78 4.71 -2.78
C GLN A 70 -14.10 4.76 -1.99
N LEU A 71 -15.23 4.45 -2.64
CA LEU A 71 -16.55 4.40 -1.98
C LEU A 71 -16.61 3.33 -0.88
N ALA A 72 -15.97 2.18 -1.09
CA ALA A 72 -15.86 1.13 -0.08
C ALA A 72 -15.05 1.61 1.14
N ALA A 73 -13.90 2.24 0.91
CA ALA A 73 -13.07 2.83 1.96
C ALA A 73 -13.82 3.92 2.75
N GLU A 74 -14.54 4.80 2.06
CA GLU A 74 -15.40 5.82 2.69
C GLU A 74 -16.50 5.17 3.56
N THR A 75 -17.14 4.10 3.07
CA THR A 75 -18.20 3.39 3.80
C THR A 75 -17.68 2.76 5.09
N GLY A 76 -16.58 2.01 5.02
CA GLY A 76 -16.01 1.32 6.19
C GLY A 76 -15.08 2.18 7.03
N ARG A 77 -14.86 3.46 6.66
CA ARG A 77 -13.89 4.36 7.30
C ARG A 77 -12.49 3.73 7.41
N SER A 78 -12.07 3.08 6.35
CA SER A 78 -10.82 2.34 6.25
C SER A 78 -9.91 2.94 5.17
N THR A 79 -8.63 2.54 5.16
CA THR A 79 -7.65 3.02 4.17
C THR A 79 -7.35 1.93 3.14
N GLY A 80 -7.41 2.29 1.86
CA GLY A 80 -6.95 1.43 0.76
C GLY A 80 -5.59 1.88 0.23
N LEU A 81 -4.63 0.96 0.17
CA LEU A 81 -3.31 1.18 -0.44
C LEU A 81 -3.10 0.20 -1.59
N CYS A 82 -2.87 0.72 -2.79
CA CYS A 82 -2.57 -0.11 -3.96
C CYS A 82 -1.07 -0.06 -4.26
N ILE A 83 -0.41 -1.21 -4.25
CA ILE A 83 0.94 -1.37 -4.80
C ILE A 83 0.77 -1.62 -6.30
N ILE A 84 1.36 -0.76 -7.12
CA ILE A 84 1.18 -0.77 -8.58
C ILE A 84 2.54 -0.89 -9.28
N PRO A 85 2.60 -1.52 -10.46
CA PRO A 85 3.76 -1.39 -11.33
C PRO A 85 3.96 0.07 -11.74
N GLU A 86 5.20 0.42 -12.08
CA GLU A 86 5.51 1.77 -12.55
C GLU A 86 4.66 2.12 -13.78
N GLY A 87 4.16 3.36 -13.82
CA GLY A 87 3.28 3.84 -14.90
C GLY A 87 1.83 3.34 -14.86
N MET A 88 1.48 2.38 -14.00
CA MET A 88 0.16 1.71 -14.02
C MET A 88 -0.87 2.28 -13.02
N GLY A 89 -0.72 3.55 -12.62
CA GLY A 89 -1.62 4.17 -11.67
C GLY A 89 -2.90 4.72 -12.29
N ASN A 90 -3.97 4.83 -11.49
CA ASN A 90 -5.27 5.38 -11.90
C ASN A 90 -5.46 6.85 -11.45
N ASN A 91 -6.23 7.62 -12.19
CA ASN A 91 -6.65 8.98 -11.83
C ASN A 91 -7.62 9.06 -10.65
N ALA A 92 -8.31 7.97 -10.32
CA ALA A 92 -9.19 7.91 -9.15
C ALA A 92 -8.45 8.03 -7.81
N ALA A 93 -7.15 7.71 -7.77
CA ALA A 93 -6.34 7.73 -6.55
C ALA A 93 -6.28 9.14 -5.93
N GLU A 94 -6.44 9.21 -4.61
CA GLU A 94 -6.39 10.45 -3.84
C GLU A 94 -4.97 11.03 -3.80
N SER A 95 -4.02 10.16 -3.47
CA SER A 95 -2.59 10.42 -3.63
C SER A 95 -1.92 9.28 -4.38
N ARG A 96 -0.79 9.57 -5.03
CA ARG A 96 0.10 8.57 -5.61
C ARG A 96 1.52 8.89 -5.18
N TRP A 97 2.22 7.87 -4.72
CA TRP A 97 3.56 7.98 -4.19
C TRP A 97 4.53 7.19 -5.04
N ARG A 98 5.74 7.73 -5.19
CA ARG A 98 6.92 7.00 -5.64
C ARG A 98 7.85 6.92 -4.44
N CYS A 99 8.17 5.70 -4.02
CA CYS A 99 9.13 5.45 -2.95
C CYS A 99 10.32 4.71 -3.56
N SER A 100 11.51 5.30 -3.49
CA SER A 100 12.74 4.71 -4.02
C SER A 100 13.82 4.64 -2.94
N PRO A 101 14.66 3.60 -2.93
CA PRO A 101 15.80 3.56 -2.02
C PRO A 101 16.80 4.66 -2.40
N LEU A 102 17.46 5.24 -1.40
CA LEU A 102 18.64 6.08 -1.59
C LEU A 102 19.83 5.39 -0.93
N PHE A 103 20.97 5.39 -1.63
CA PHE A 103 22.18 4.79 -1.08
C PHE A 103 22.71 5.61 0.09
N ASP A 104 22.91 4.95 1.23
CA ASP A 104 23.66 5.46 2.37
C ASP A 104 24.59 4.33 2.84
N PRO A 105 25.92 4.55 2.93
CA PRO A 105 26.87 3.53 3.34
C PRO A 105 26.71 3.07 4.80
N GLN A 106 25.99 3.84 5.64
CA GLN A 106 25.81 3.58 7.06
C GLN A 106 24.42 3.06 7.40
N ASP A 107 23.41 3.34 6.57
CA ASP A 107 22.01 3.00 6.84
C ASP A 107 21.30 2.48 5.58
N SER A 108 20.84 1.23 5.61
CA SER A 108 20.12 0.60 4.49
C SER A 108 18.65 1.01 4.37
N THR A 109 18.15 1.87 5.27
CA THR A 109 16.73 2.26 5.35
C THR A 109 16.41 3.60 4.70
N LEU A 110 17.43 4.35 4.25
CA LEU A 110 17.25 5.65 3.61
C LEU A 110 16.48 5.49 2.29
N GLN A 111 15.43 6.30 2.15
CA GLN A 111 14.52 6.28 1.01
C GLN A 111 14.14 7.70 0.61
N ARG A 112 13.79 7.89 -0.66
CA ARG A 112 13.12 9.09 -1.16
C ARG A 112 11.65 8.78 -1.38
N TRP A 113 10.77 9.51 -0.70
CA TRP A 113 9.32 9.42 -0.87
C TRP A 113 8.82 10.67 -1.55
N GLU A 114 8.20 10.50 -2.72
CA GLU A 114 7.66 11.58 -3.53
C GLU A 114 6.16 11.39 -3.70
N ILE A 115 5.36 12.38 -3.33
CA ILE A 115 3.95 12.41 -3.72
C ILE A 115 3.88 12.99 -5.14
N ILE A 116 3.67 12.10 -6.12
CA ILE A 116 3.68 12.41 -7.56
C ILE A 116 2.29 12.70 -8.13
N LYS A 117 1.23 12.47 -7.34
CA LYS A 117 -0.13 12.93 -7.59
C LYS A 117 -0.78 13.23 -6.24
N ASN A 118 -1.48 14.35 -6.16
CA ASN A 118 -2.28 14.70 -5.01
C ASN A 118 -3.54 15.43 -5.48
N LYS A 119 -4.73 14.98 -5.08
CA LYS A 119 -5.98 15.71 -5.40
C LYS A 119 -6.14 16.97 -4.56
N SER A 120 -5.61 16.97 -3.34
CA SER A 120 -5.71 18.08 -2.40
C SER A 120 -4.35 18.37 -1.77
N GLY A 121 -3.73 19.46 -2.18
CA GLY A 121 -2.42 19.90 -1.69
C GLY A 121 -1.31 19.86 -2.75
N THR A 122 -0.08 20.06 -2.30
CA THR A 122 1.09 20.23 -3.18
C THR A 122 1.83 18.90 -3.37
N LEU A 123 2.51 18.77 -4.51
CA LEU A 123 3.49 17.71 -4.72
C LEU A 123 4.77 18.03 -3.96
N SER A 124 5.37 17.04 -3.31
CA SER A 124 6.57 17.21 -2.51
C SER A 124 7.36 15.92 -2.41
N ALA A 125 8.61 16.05 -2.00
CA ALA A 125 9.54 14.96 -1.83
C ALA A 125 10.24 15.10 -0.48
N TRP A 126 10.50 13.96 0.15
CA TRP A 126 11.22 13.88 1.41
C TRP A 126 12.20 12.72 1.33
N ASP A 127 13.39 12.94 1.86
CA ASP A 127 14.28 11.85 2.20
C ASP A 127 13.88 11.38 3.60
N VAL A 128 13.67 10.08 3.76
CA VAL A 128 13.13 9.48 4.98
C VAL A 128 13.92 8.25 5.39
N ARG A 129 13.91 7.94 6.69
CA ARG A 129 14.54 6.75 7.27
C ARG A 129 13.60 6.04 8.23
N TRP A 130 13.84 4.75 8.43
CA TRP A 130 13.15 3.98 9.46
C TRP A 130 13.94 4.02 10.77
N ASP A 131 13.33 4.56 11.81
CA ASP A 131 13.84 4.48 13.17
C ASP A 131 13.25 3.22 13.85
N ALA A 132 14.12 2.23 14.07
CA ALA A 132 13.74 0.96 14.68
C ALA A 132 13.46 1.07 16.20
N GLU A 133 14.04 2.06 16.88
CA GLU A 133 13.83 2.28 18.32
C GLU A 133 12.42 2.83 18.56
N THR A 134 12.04 3.86 17.80
CA THR A 134 10.72 4.49 17.94
C THR A 134 9.63 3.87 17.05
N ARG A 135 10.02 2.96 16.15
CA ARG A 135 9.16 2.31 15.13
C ARG A 135 8.43 3.33 14.26
N ARG A 136 9.17 4.31 13.74
CA ARG A 136 8.62 5.43 12.97
C ARG A 136 9.43 5.71 11.71
N VAL A 137 8.76 6.33 10.75
CA VAL A 137 9.43 6.97 9.62
C VAL A 137 9.75 8.41 10.01
N ILE A 138 11.01 8.82 9.85
CA ILE A 138 11.48 10.18 10.12
C ILE A 138 11.95 10.84 8.82
N VAL A 139 11.71 12.14 8.68
CA VAL A 139 12.27 12.96 7.59
C VAL A 139 13.69 13.37 7.97
N VAL A 140 14.62 13.27 7.02
CA VAL A 140 16.04 13.65 7.17
C VAL A 140 16.41 14.86 6.34
#